data_AF-A0A951XDY8-F1
#
_entry.id   AF-A0A951XDY8-F1
#
_cell.length_a   1.000
_cell.length_b   1.000
_cell.length_c   1.000
_cell.angle_alpha   90.00
_cell.angle_beta   90.00
_cell.angle_gamma   90.00
#
_symmetry.space_group_name_H-M   'P 1'
#
loop_
_entity.id
_entity.type
_entity.pdbx_description
1 polymer ?
#
loop_
_entity_poly.entity_id
_entity_poly.type
_entity_poly.pdbx_seq_one_letter_code
_entity_poly.pdbx_strand_id
1 'polypeptide(L)' 'MKLMTVLMLVCCMQISAKSVSQNVTLKVRDAPLTKVFNEIKKQTGYTFIYTESMLREAKPVSMKVNNATLPETLDI' A
#
# COMPACT_ATOMS: atom_id res chain seq x y z
N MET A 1 -6.49 16.76 42.03
CA MET A 1 -6.06 15.34 41.86
C MET A 1 -6.93 14.58 40.85
N LYS A 2 -8.26 14.49 41.02
CA LYS A 2 -9.16 13.79 40.05
C LYS A 2 -9.32 14.45 38.66
N LEU A 3 -9.25 15.78 38.58
CA LEU A 3 -9.45 16.48 37.31
C LEU A 3 -8.27 16.30 36.34
N MET A 4 -7.03 16.26 36.88
CA MET A 4 -5.83 16.03 36.08
C MET A 4 -5.83 14.64 35.45
N THR A 5 -6.30 13.60 36.16
CA THR A 5 -6.38 12.25 35.60
C THR A 5 -7.41 12.16 34.49
N VAL A 6 -8.55 12.85 34.61
CA VAL A 6 -9.57 12.90 33.55
C VAL A 6 -9.06 13.66 32.33
N LEU A 7 -8.38 14.78 32.52
CA LEU A 7 -7.81 15.57 31.42
C LEU A 7 -6.74 14.78 30.66
N MET A 8 -5.88 14.06 31.37
CA MET A 8 -4.84 13.22 30.78
C MET A 8 -5.44 12.05 29.98
N LEU A 9 -6.53 11.45 30.47
CA LEU A 9 -7.27 10.40 29.76
C LEU A 9 -7.87 10.89 28.44
N VAL A 10 -8.50 12.08 28.46
CA VAL A 10 -9.11 12.68 27.25
C VAL A 10 -8.05 13.02 26.21
N CYS A 11 -6.88 13.53 26.61
CA CYS A 11 -5.78 13.80 25.67
C CYS A 11 -5.25 12.52 25.00
N CYS A 12 -5.16 11.40 25.71
CA CYS A 12 -4.71 10.13 25.14
C CYS A 12 -5.73 9.53 24.15
N MET A 13 -7.03 9.88 24.27
CA MET A 13 -8.08 9.40 23.36
C MET A 13 -8.19 10.18 22.05
N GLN A 14 -7.47 11.30 21.89
CA GLN A 14 -7.52 12.15 20.68
C GLN A 14 -6.62 11.67 19.53
N ILE A 15 -6.10 10.44 19.58
CA ILE A 15 -5.30 9.88 18.48
C ILE A 15 -6.25 9.47 17.35
N SER A 16 -6.61 10.42 16.50
CA SER A 16 -7.24 10.16 15.21
C SER A 16 -6.19 9.60 14.25
N ALA A 17 -6.11 8.29 14.14
CA ALA A 17 -5.27 7.62 13.16
C ALA A 17 -5.81 7.87 11.73
N LYS A 18 -5.44 8.99 11.11
CA LYS A 18 -5.39 9.05 9.65
C LYS A 18 -4.26 8.12 9.23
N SER A 19 -4.59 6.87 8.91
CA SER A 19 -3.63 5.95 8.30
C SER A 19 -3.08 6.61 7.05
N VAL A 20 -1.83 7.08 7.10
CA VAL A 20 -1.07 7.45 5.91
C VAL A 20 -0.77 6.15 5.19
N SER A 21 -1.74 5.64 4.46
CA SER A 21 -1.50 4.58 3.51
C SER A 21 -0.57 5.14 2.45
N GLN A 22 0.50 4.43 2.14
CA GLN A 22 1.43 4.86 1.11
C GLN A 22 0.70 4.90 -0.22
N ASN A 23 0.54 6.11 -0.76
CA ASN A 23 -0.11 6.32 -2.03
C ASN A 23 0.81 5.83 -3.14
N VAL A 24 0.35 4.84 -3.89
CA VAL A 24 1.04 4.27 -5.05
C VAL A 24 0.54 5.00 -6.30
N THR A 25 1.49 5.44 -7.12
CA THR A 25 1.21 5.95 -8.47
C THR A 25 1.98 5.11 -9.47
N LEU A 26 1.26 4.36 -10.29
CA LEU A 26 1.86 3.43 -11.24
C LEU A 26 1.16 3.52 -12.59
N LYS A 27 1.95 3.69 -13.65
CA LYS A 27 1.46 3.67 -15.02
C LYS A 27 2.27 2.65 -15.81
N VAL A 28 1.71 1.46 -15.97
CA VAL A 28 2.32 0.35 -16.71
C VAL A 28 1.37 -0.10 -17.81
N ARG A 29 1.94 -0.42 -18.97
CA ARG A 29 1.19 -0.93 -20.11
C ARG A 29 1.98 -2.11 -20.66
N ASP A 30 1.32 -3.26 -20.76
CA ASP A 30 1.88 -4.51 -21.26
C ASP A 30 3.20 -4.88 -20.56
N ALA A 31 3.23 -4.76 -19.23
CA ALA A 31 4.42 -5.00 -18.44
C ALA A 31 4.35 -6.37 -17.76
N PRO A 32 5.49 -7.09 -17.64
CA PRO A 32 5.53 -8.31 -16.84
C PRO A 32 5.27 -7.98 -15.37
N LEU A 33 4.63 -8.92 -14.67
CA LEU A 33 4.23 -8.79 -13.26
C LEU A 33 5.42 -8.44 -12.34
N THR A 34 6.61 -8.96 -12.67
CA THR A 34 7.87 -8.64 -11.98
C THR A 34 8.20 -7.15 -11.99
N LYS A 35 7.95 -6.46 -13.11
CA LYS A 35 8.20 -5.01 -13.23
C LYS A 35 7.20 -4.23 -12.38
N VAL A 36 5.94 -4.66 -12.35
CA VAL A 36 4.88 -4.07 -11.52
C VAL A 36 5.26 -4.18 -10.04
N PHE A 37 5.59 -5.37 -9.56
CA PHE A 37 5.99 -5.59 -8.16
C PHE A 37 7.26 -4.83 -7.78
N ASN A 38 8.23 -4.69 -8.68
CA ASN A 38 9.45 -3.93 -8.40
C ASN A 38 9.16 -2.42 -8.25
N GLU A 39 8.28 -1.87 -9.08
CA GLU A 39 7.86 -0.47 -8.94
C GLU A 39 7.04 -0.23 -7.67
N ILE A 40 6.15 -1.16 -7.31
CA ILE A 40 5.42 -1.08 -6.04
C ILE A 40 6.39 -1.19 -4.85
N LYS A 41 7.38 -2.09 -4.90
CA LYS A 41 8.44 -2.22 -3.90
C LYS A 41 9.23 -0.93 -3.72
N LYS A 42 9.57 -0.22 -4.81
CA LYS A 42 10.29 1.07 -4.73
C LYS A 42 9.49 2.15 -4.00
N GLN A 43 8.17 2.19 -4.21
CA GLN A 43 7.30 3.21 -3.61
C GLN A 43 6.90 2.87 -2.18
N THR A 44 6.75 1.58 -1.88
CA THR A 44 6.14 1.13 -0.62
C THR A 44 7.08 0.39 0.32
N GLY A 45 8.22 -0.08 -0.17
CA GLY A 45 9.15 -0.92 0.59
C GLY A 45 8.70 -2.37 0.78
N TYR A 46 7.52 -2.75 0.27
CA TYR A 46 7.02 -4.12 0.39
C TYR A 46 7.77 -5.09 -0.54
N THR A 47 8.03 -6.30 -0.04
CA THR A 47 8.63 -7.37 -0.82
C THR A 47 7.57 -8.39 -1.19
N PHE A 48 7.38 -8.62 -2.50
CA PHE A 48 6.47 -9.62 -3.03
C PHE A 48 7.21 -10.96 -3.18
N ILE A 49 6.55 -12.04 -2.76
CA ILE A 49 7.05 -13.42 -2.92
C ILE A 49 6.18 -14.10 -3.98
N TYR A 50 6.81 -14.71 -4.97
CA TYR A 50 6.15 -15.41 -6.07
C TYR A 50 7.05 -16.54 -6.58
N THR A 51 6.45 -17.56 -7.20
CA THR A 51 7.17 -18.68 -7.81
C THR A 51 7.32 -18.46 -9.32
N GLU A 52 8.34 -19.06 -9.95
CA GLU A 52 8.53 -18.97 -11.41
C GLU A 52 7.34 -19.48 -12.21
N SER A 53 6.63 -20.51 -11.72
CA SER A 53 5.40 -21.03 -12.36
C SER A 53 4.33 -19.95 -12.45
N MET A 54 4.13 -19.18 -11.38
CA MET A 54 3.17 -18.07 -11.35
C MET A 54 3.54 -16.97 -12.35
N LEU A 55 4.83 -16.68 -12.51
CA LEU A 55 5.29 -15.69 -13.50
C LEU A 55 5.13 -16.15 -14.95
N ARG A 56 5.27 -17.45 -15.21
CA ARG A 56 5.09 -18.02 -16.57
C ARG A 56 3.63 -18.05 -16.99
N GLU A 57 2.72 -18.26 -16.04
CA GLU A 57 1.28 -18.25 -16.29
C GLU A 57 0.69 -16.83 -16.24
N ALA A 58 1.37 -15.89 -15.59
CA ALA A 58 0.93 -14.50 -15.49
C ALA A 58 0.97 -13.80 -16.85
N LYS A 59 -0.20 -13.29 -17.26
CA LYS A 59 -0.32 -12.42 -18.44
C LYS A 59 0.29 -11.04 -18.13
N PRO A 60 0.82 -10.33 -19.15
CA PRO A 60 1.24 -8.95 -19.00
C PRO A 60 0.11 -8.08 -18.45
N VAL A 61 0.44 -7.18 -17.53
CA VAL A 61 -0.53 -6.32 -16.86
C VAL A 61 -0.42 -4.89 -17.39
N SER A 62 -1.59 -4.30 -17.66
CA SER A 62 -1.73 -2.89 -18.00
C SER A 62 -2.61 -2.22 -16.95
N MET A 63 -2.01 -1.40 -16.09
CA MET A 63 -2.74 -0.67 -15.05
C MET A 63 -2.26 0.78 -14.96
N LYS A 64 -3.21 1.67 -14.68
CA LYS A 64 -2.96 3.08 -14.42
C LYS A 64 -3.61 3.44 -13.09
N VAL A 65 -2.78 3.53 -12.07
CA VAL A 65 -3.15 3.87 -10.71
C VAL A 65 -2.55 5.21 -10.36
N ASN A 66 -3.35 6.11 -9.82
CA ASN A 66 -2.91 7.44 -9.42
C ASN A 66 -3.38 7.72 -8.00
N ASN A 67 -2.43 7.86 -7.08
CA ASN A 67 -2.69 8.18 -5.69
C ASN A 67 -3.72 7.23 -5.02
N ALA A 68 -3.54 5.92 -5.22
CA ALA A 68 -4.35 4.91 -4.56
C ALA A 68 -3.54 4.21 -3.47
N THR A 69 -4.24 3.62 -2.50
CA THR A 69 -3.60 2.83 -1.46
C THR A 69 -3.04 1.52 -2.02
N LEU A 70 -2.07 0.92 -1.33
CA LEU A 70 -1.53 -0.38 -1.73
C LEU A 70 -2.62 -1.48 -1.87
N PRO A 71 -3.59 -1.62 -0.94
CA PRO A 71 -4.69 -2.58 -1.08
C PRO A 71 -5.53 -2.32 -2.35
N GLU A 72 -5.93 -1.07 -2.57
CA GLU A 72 -6.71 -0.68 -3.76
C GLU A 72 -5.92 -0.93 -5.06
N THR A 73 -4.59 -0.85 -5.01
CA THR A 73 -3.73 -1.12 -6.17
C THR A 73 -3.63 -2.62 -6.49
N LEU A 74 -3.71 -3.48 -5.47
CA LEU A 74 -3.58 -4.94 -5.62
C LEU A 74 -4.90 -5.65 -5.96
N ASP A 75 -6.04 -5.02 -5.67
CA ASP A 75 -7.38 -5.55 -5.99
C ASP A 75 -7.83 -5.30 -7.44
N ILE A 76 -7.03 -4.59 -8.25
CA ILE A 76 -7.29 -4.29 -9.67
C ILE A 76 -6.80 -5.42 -10.57
#